data_AF-A0A0P1KMB4-F1
#
_entry.id   AF-A0A0P1KMB4-F1
#
_cell.length_a   1.000
_cell.length_b   1.000
_cell.length_c   1.000
_cell.angle_alpha   90.00
_cell.angle_beta   90.00
_cell.angle_gamma   90.00
#
_symmetry.space_group_name_H-M   'P 1'
#
loop_
_entity.id
_entity.type
_entity.pdbx_description
1 polymer ?
#
loop_
_entity_poly.entity_id
_entity_poly.type
_entity_poly.pdbx_seq_one_letter_code
_entity_poly.pdbx_strand_id
1 'polypeptide(L)'
;MPNEDIEINTICADLESSQFTLHACGNDDIKPDEKSAPRRLPKIKIFGTGGTIASKGASSSNTAGYRVDLTIQQLLQAVPDISGICDIDYEQLCNVDSKEINESVLLKIYAGVSSALQTFDGIVITHGTDTLAETTFFIESTIDSGDVPIVFVGSMRPSTSVSADGPMNLYQAICIAADRQSRGRGVLVSLNDQISAGYYITKTNANTLDSFNVRQGYLGNFVNNEIHYYYPPVKPMVCHKFKLQLNLDKSLISQTTFPTVHIVYAHQSISPELIELVSQHCEGMVIATLGAGSLPAIVNDKVLELPIPVVYSKRSMDGMIPKANLPKPKSKESFNIIASGYLNPEKSRILLQLCLFEKFTVEEIRDVFSGVYGG
;
A
#
# COMPACT_ATOMS: atom_id res chain seq x y z
N MET A 1 -37.40 -12.99 -40.76
CA MET A 1 -36.61 -13.51 -41.90
C MET A 1 -35.49 -12.50 -42.17
N PRO A 2 -34.27 -12.96 -42.49
CA PRO A 2 -33.11 -12.98 -41.58
C PRO A 2 -32.14 -11.77 -41.69
N ASN A 3 -31.25 -11.73 -40.70
CA ASN A 3 -30.05 -10.89 -40.50
C ASN A 3 -29.16 -10.73 -41.73
N GLU A 4 -28.38 -9.62 -41.75
CA GLU A 4 -27.04 -9.51 -42.37
C GLU A 4 -26.53 -8.06 -42.16
N ASP A 5 -25.38 -7.71 -41.60
CA ASP A 5 -24.40 -8.49 -40.86
C ASP A 5 -23.47 -7.54 -40.11
N ILE A 6 -23.01 -8.06 -38.98
CA ILE A 6 -22.17 -7.47 -37.94
C ILE A 6 -20.80 -7.07 -38.51
N GLU A 7 -20.37 -5.83 -38.26
CA GLU A 7 -19.02 -5.37 -38.60
C GLU A 7 -18.03 -5.83 -37.52
N ILE A 8 -17.24 -6.87 -37.83
CA ILE A 8 -16.18 -7.39 -36.95
C ILE A 8 -14.86 -6.73 -37.37
N ASN A 9 -14.33 -5.84 -36.54
CA ASN A 9 -12.97 -5.33 -36.70
C ASN A 9 -11.99 -6.17 -35.85
N THR A 10 -11.13 -6.94 -36.51
CA THR A 10 -10.13 -7.83 -35.89
C THR A 10 -8.73 -7.20 -35.91
N ILE A 11 -8.01 -7.22 -34.78
CA ILE A 11 -6.64 -6.64 -34.63
C ILE A 11 -5.55 -7.73 -34.60
N CYS A 12 -5.87 -9.02 -34.71
CA CYS A 12 -4.87 -10.09 -34.72
C CYS A 12 -5.11 -11.13 -35.81
N ALA A 13 -4.08 -11.38 -36.62
CA ALA A 13 -4.05 -12.29 -37.75
C ALA A 13 -3.54 -13.67 -37.31
N ASP A 14 -4.44 -14.56 -36.89
CA ASP A 14 -4.20 -16.00 -37.01
C ASP A 14 -5.54 -16.75 -36.94
N LEU A 15 -6.04 -17.16 -38.11
CA LEU A 15 -7.44 -17.53 -38.33
C LEU A 15 -7.67 -19.05 -38.55
N GLU A 16 -6.61 -19.87 -38.54
CA GLU A 16 -6.74 -21.26 -39.00
C GLU A 16 -6.97 -22.30 -37.89
N SER A 17 -6.87 -21.95 -36.59
CA SER A 17 -6.95 -22.94 -35.50
C SER A 17 -7.97 -22.66 -34.40
N SER A 18 -8.84 -21.66 -34.53
CA SER A 18 -9.85 -21.37 -33.51
C SER A 18 -11.19 -22.04 -33.83
N GLN A 19 -11.52 -23.11 -33.11
CA GLN A 19 -12.88 -23.61 -33.03
C GLN A 19 -13.74 -22.61 -32.26
N PHE A 20 -14.73 -22.00 -32.91
CA PHE A 20 -15.73 -21.16 -32.27
C PHE A 20 -17.04 -21.93 -32.13
N THR A 21 -17.59 -21.98 -30.91
CA THR A 21 -18.96 -22.45 -30.66
C THR A 21 -19.89 -21.25 -30.67
N LEU A 22 -20.70 -21.10 -31.71
CA LEU A 22 -21.74 -20.07 -31.80
C LEU A 22 -22.99 -20.54 -31.03
N HIS A 23 -23.33 -19.86 -29.94
CA HIS A 23 -24.64 -20.01 -29.31
C HIS A 23 -25.61 -18.98 -29.92
N ALA A 24 -26.63 -19.47 -30.63
CA ALA A 24 -27.73 -18.63 -31.10
C ALA A 24 -28.62 -18.23 -29.90
N CYS A 25 -28.86 -16.93 -29.72
CA CYS A 25 -29.91 -16.45 -28.82
C CYS A 25 -31.28 -16.79 -29.43
N GLY A 26 -31.80 -17.95 -29.06
CA GLY A 26 -33.22 -18.28 -29.19
C GLY A 26 -33.98 -17.79 -27.96
N ASN A 27 -35.16 -17.21 -28.18
CA ASN A 27 -36.16 -16.96 -27.15
C ASN A 27 -36.58 -18.30 -26.52
N ASP A 28 -35.88 -18.71 -25.47
CA ASP A 28 -36.36 -19.69 -24.51
C ASP A 28 -36.54 -18.98 -23.18
N ASP A 29 -37.73 -19.17 -22.60
CA ASP A 29 -38.13 -18.70 -21.28
C ASP A 29 -36.97 -18.80 -20.28
N ILE A 30 -36.50 -17.65 -19.80
CA ILE A 30 -35.59 -17.57 -18.64
C ILE A 30 -36.40 -18.09 -17.45
N LYS A 31 -36.33 -19.40 -17.23
CA LYS A 31 -36.63 -19.97 -15.92
C LYS A 31 -35.66 -19.31 -14.94
N PRO A 32 -36.15 -18.73 -13.83
CA PRO A 32 -35.25 -18.26 -12.80
C PRO A 32 -34.41 -19.45 -12.36
N ASP A 33 -33.10 -19.24 -12.32
CA ASP A 33 -32.10 -20.23 -11.94
C ASP A 33 -32.32 -20.61 -10.46
N GLU A 34 -33.24 -21.55 -10.22
CA GLU A 34 -33.49 -22.16 -8.92
C GLU A 34 -32.33 -23.09 -8.58
N LYS A 35 -31.37 -22.54 -7.82
CA LYS A 35 -30.76 -23.09 -6.59
C LYS A 35 -29.30 -22.63 -6.45
N SER A 36 -29.08 -21.33 -6.26
CA SER A 36 -27.91 -20.92 -5.49
C SER A 36 -28.15 -21.34 -4.04
N ALA A 37 -27.33 -22.26 -3.51
CA ALA A 37 -27.27 -22.51 -2.07
C ALA A 37 -27.23 -21.15 -1.32
N PRO A 38 -27.88 -21.02 -0.14
CA PRO A 38 -27.91 -19.76 0.59
C PRO A 38 -26.47 -19.28 0.75
N ARG A 39 -26.16 -18.18 0.06
CA ARG A 39 -24.80 -17.67 -0.05
C ARG A 39 -24.44 -17.19 1.35
N ARG A 40 -23.59 -17.94 2.05
CA ARG A 40 -23.06 -17.52 3.34
C ARG A 40 -22.49 -16.11 3.18
N LEU A 41 -22.82 -15.23 4.11
CA LEU A 41 -22.22 -13.91 4.19
C LEU A 41 -20.69 -14.04 4.27
N PRO A 42 -19.93 -13.17 3.57
CA PRO A 42 -18.48 -13.17 3.65
C PRO A 42 -18.03 -12.88 5.08
N LYS A 43 -16.97 -13.56 5.52
CA LYS A 43 -16.35 -13.32 6.82
C LYS A 43 -15.26 -12.27 6.73
N ILE A 44 -15.40 -11.18 7.48
CA ILE A 44 -14.46 -10.06 7.45
C ILE A 44 -13.75 -9.93 8.79
N LYS A 45 -12.41 -9.94 8.76
CA LYS A 45 -11.59 -9.63 9.96
C LYS A 45 -11.26 -8.15 9.98
N ILE A 46 -11.50 -7.49 11.10
CA ILE A 46 -11.21 -6.06 11.29
C ILE A 46 -10.15 -5.89 12.36
N PHE A 47 -9.01 -5.32 11.99
CA PHE A 47 -7.92 -5.01 12.91
C PHE A 47 -7.91 -3.54 13.29
N GLY A 48 -7.96 -3.28 14.59
CA GLY A 48 -7.74 -1.95 15.16
C GLY A 48 -6.26 -1.69 15.41
N THR A 49 -5.72 -0.60 14.85
CA THR A 49 -4.33 -0.14 15.15
C THR A 49 -4.25 1.23 15.81
N GLY A 50 -5.35 2.00 15.80
CA GLY A 50 -5.43 3.34 16.36
C GLY A 50 -5.60 4.41 15.28
N GLY A 51 -4.83 5.50 15.38
CA GLY A 51 -4.87 6.62 14.45
C GLY A 51 -6.01 7.62 14.69
N THR A 52 -6.11 8.61 13.79
CA THR A 52 -7.11 9.69 13.89
C THR A 52 -8.55 9.16 13.88
N ILE A 53 -8.81 8.07 13.15
CA ILE A 53 -10.13 7.41 13.13
C ILE A 53 -10.56 6.92 14.51
N ALA A 54 -9.59 6.54 15.35
CA ALA A 54 -9.77 6.13 16.73
C ALA A 54 -9.52 7.26 17.75
N SER A 55 -9.39 8.52 17.30
CA SER A 55 -9.03 9.65 18.17
C SER A 55 -10.22 10.52 18.57
N LYS A 56 -10.14 11.10 19.78
CA LYS A 56 -11.09 12.12 20.26
C LYS A 56 -10.43 13.49 20.46
N GLY A 57 -11.13 14.53 20.06
CA GLY A 57 -10.83 15.92 20.41
C GLY A 57 -11.57 16.36 21.67
N ALA A 58 -11.14 17.48 22.27
CA ALA A 58 -11.79 18.06 23.45
C ALA A 58 -13.18 18.66 23.16
N SER A 59 -13.41 19.12 21.93
CA SER A 59 -14.70 19.61 21.44
C SER A 59 -14.95 19.17 20.01
N SER A 60 -16.20 19.30 19.56
CA SER A 60 -16.61 18.92 18.20
C SER A 60 -16.05 19.81 17.08
N SER A 61 -15.50 20.98 17.43
CA SER A 61 -14.81 21.88 16.50
C SER A 61 -13.32 21.57 16.34
N ASN A 62 -12.73 20.74 17.23
CA ASN A 62 -11.31 20.45 17.19
C ASN A 62 -10.98 19.42 16.12
N THR A 63 -10.20 19.84 15.12
CA THR A 63 -9.62 18.99 14.06
C THR A 63 -8.10 18.83 14.20
N ALA A 64 -7.52 19.28 15.32
CA ALA A 64 -6.11 19.12 15.68
C ALA A 64 -5.96 18.98 17.20
N GLY A 65 -4.81 18.48 17.67
CA GLY A 65 -4.52 18.33 19.11
C GLY A 65 -5.33 17.23 19.82
N TYR A 66 -5.82 16.24 19.06
CA TYR A 66 -6.57 15.09 19.58
C TYR A 66 -5.64 13.92 19.94
N ARG A 67 -6.19 12.89 20.58
CA ARG A 67 -5.47 11.68 20.98
C ARG A 67 -6.26 10.42 20.65
N VAL A 68 -5.54 9.35 20.33
CA VAL A 68 -6.10 8.00 20.17
C VAL A 68 -6.70 7.54 21.50
N ASP A 69 -7.98 7.17 21.49
CA ASP A 69 -8.75 6.84 22.70
C ASP A 69 -9.79 5.73 22.46
N LEU A 70 -10.30 5.60 21.24
CA LEU A 70 -11.32 4.60 20.91
C LEU A 70 -10.72 3.24 20.58
N THR A 71 -11.43 2.18 20.95
CA THR A 71 -11.18 0.82 20.48
C THR A 71 -11.95 0.55 19.17
N ILE A 72 -11.54 -0.49 18.43
CA ILE A 72 -12.23 -0.91 17.21
C ILE A 72 -13.70 -1.27 17.48
N GLN A 73 -14.00 -1.87 18.63
CA GLN A 73 -15.37 -2.17 19.05
C GLN A 73 -16.21 -0.89 19.14
N GLN A 74 -15.65 0.19 19.71
CA GLN A 74 -16.35 1.46 19.83
C GLN A 74 -16.51 2.14 18.46
N LEU A 75 -15.54 2.01 17.56
CA LEU A 75 -15.67 2.52 16.19
C LEU A 75 -16.79 1.83 15.41
N LEU A 76 -16.94 0.51 15.58
CA LEU A 76 -17.99 -0.27 14.92
C LEU A 76 -19.39 0.12 15.38
N GLN A 77 -19.57 0.72 16.56
CA GLN A 77 -20.87 1.24 17.01
C GLN A 77 -21.35 2.45 16.20
N ALA A 78 -20.45 3.15 15.51
CA ALA A 78 -20.78 4.29 14.65
C ALA A 78 -21.04 3.89 13.19
N VAL A 79 -20.81 2.61 12.84
CA VAL A 79 -21.04 2.08 11.50
C VAL A 79 -22.52 1.66 11.38
N PRO A 80 -23.20 1.93 10.25
CA PRO A 80 -24.54 1.42 9.99
C PRO A 80 -24.65 -0.11 10.11
N ASP A 81 -25.88 -0.63 10.15
CA ASP A 81 -26.09 -2.08 10.20
C ASP A 81 -25.48 -2.78 8.97
N ILE A 82 -24.54 -3.68 9.22
CA ILE A 82 -23.81 -4.48 8.23
C ILE A 82 -24.17 -5.98 8.31
N SER A 83 -25.17 -6.35 9.14
CA SER A 83 -25.58 -7.74 9.35
C SER A 83 -26.09 -8.44 8.08
N GLY A 84 -26.60 -7.68 7.11
CA GLY A 84 -26.99 -8.18 5.78
C GLY A 84 -25.85 -8.23 4.76
N ILE A 85 -24.67 -7.69 5.09
CA ILE A 85 -23.53 -7.53 4.17
C ILE A 85 -22.45 -8.57 4.46
N CYS A 86 -22.07 -8.75 5.72
CA CYS A 86 -20.97 -9.63 6.11
C CYS A 86 -21.05 -10.10 7.58
N ASP A 87 -20.40 -11.22 7.88
CA ASP A 87 -20.08 -11.65 9.24
C ASP A 87 -18.77 -10.97 9.69
N ILE A 88 -18.77 -10.22 10.79
CA ILE A 88 -17.56 -9.55 11.29
C ILE A 88 -16.90 -10.31 12.45
N ASP A 89 -15.58 -10.39 12.43
CA ASP A 89 -14.72 -10.62 13.59
C ASP A 89 -13.77 -9.43 13.70
N TYR A 90 -13.48 -8.96 14.91
CA TYR A 90 -12.59 -7.82 15.13
C TYR A 90 -11.58 -8.09 16.23
N GLU A 91 -10.40 -7.48 16.12
CA GLU A 91 -9.32 -7.59 17.09
C GLU A 91 -8.59 -6.24 17.19
N GLN A 92 -8.29 -5.80 18.42
CA GLN A 92 -7.41 -4.65 18.64
C GLN A 92 -5.95 -5.15 18.68
N LEU A 93 -5.17 -4.89 17.63
CA LEU A 93 -3.75 -5.28 17.59
C LEU A 93 -2.86 -4.32 18.40
N CYS A 94 -3.15 -3.03 18.28
CA CYS A 94 -2.49 -1.94 19.01
C CYS A 94 -3.40 -0.72 18.99
N ASN A 95 -3.07 0.33 19.75
CA ASN A 95 -3.86 1.56 19.76
C ASN A 95 -2.95 2.78 19.86
N VAL A 96 -2.28 3.12 18.75
CA VAL A 96 -1.24 4.15 18.70
C VAL A 96 -1.49 5.18 17.60
N ASP A 97 -0.88 6.35 17.72
CA ASP A 97 -0.78 7.30 16.61
C ASP A 97 0.13 6.70 15.53
N SER A 98 -0.18 6.93 14.25
CA SER A 98 0.62 6.39 13.13
C SER A 98 2.07 6.85 13.14
N LYS A 99 2.37 8.03 13.70
CA LYS A 99 3.74 8.53 13.90
C LYS A 99 4.57 7.72 14.90
N GLU A 100 3.91 6.93 15.75
CA GLU A 100 4.55 6.05 16.74
C GLU A 100 4.64 4.60 16.24
N ILE A 101 4.17 4.31 15.03
CA ILE A 101 4.29 2.98 14.43
C ILE A 101 5.75 2.73 14.09
N ASN A 102 6.32 1.74 14.79
CA ASN A 102 7.66 1.23 14.58
C ASN A 102 7.61 -0.21 14.05
N GLU A 103 8.78 -0.81 13.84
CA GLU A 103 8.94 -2.17 13.30
C GLU A 103 8.21 -3.23 14.13
N SER A 104 8.21 -3.11 15.46
CA SER A 104 7.50 -4.03 16.34
C SER A 104 5.98 -3.98 16.10
N VAL A 105 5.43 -2.78 15.88
CA VAL A 105 4.00 -2.61 15.54
C VAL A 105 3.71 -3.12 14.13
N LEU A 106 4.56 -2.82 13.14
CA LEU A 106 4.43 -3.34 11.77
C LEU A 106 4.41 -4.88 11.75
N LEU A 107 5.27 -5.53 12.53
CA LEU A 107 5.30 -6.99 12.65
C LEU A 107 4.04 -7.56 13.30
N LYS A 108 3.42 -6.85 14.26
CA LYS A 108 2.11 -7.25 14.81
C LYS A 108 1.02 -7.19 13.75
N ILE A 109 1.01 -6.15 12.91
CA ILE A 109 0.07 -6.04 11.78
C ILE A 109 0.31 -7.18 10.79
N TYR A 110 1.57 -7.41 10.40
CA TYR A 110 1.96 -8.52 9.51
C TYR A 110 1.49 -9.88 10.03
N ALA A 111 1.73 -10.19 11.31
CA ALA A 111 1.30 -11.45 11.91
C ALA A 111 -0.22 -11.58 11.94
N GLY A 112 -0.93 -10.51 12.31
CA GLY A 112 -2.39 -10.47 12.32
C GLY A 112 -2.97 -10.76 10.93
N VAL A 113 -2.52 -10.02 9.92
CA VAL A 113 -2.94 -10.22 8.53
C VAL A 113 -2.60 -11.63 8.05
N SER A 114 -1.37 -12.09 8.24
CA SER A 114 -0.92 -13.42 7.82
C SER A 114 -1.79 -14.55 8.39
N SER A 115 -2.17 -14.43 9.67
CA SER A 115 -3.06 -15.41 10.33
C SER A 115 -4.50 -15.37 9.81
N ALA A 116 -4.98 -14.20 9.39
CA ALA A 116 -6.36 -14.02 8.93
C ALA A 116 -6.58 -14.49 7.48
N LEU A 117 -5.54 -14.46 6.62
CA LEU A 117 -5.68 -14.76 5.19
C LEU A 117 -6.27 -16.14 4.88
N GLN A 118 -6.05 -17.13 5.75
CA GLN A 118 -6.55 -18.49 5.53
C GLN A 118 -8.00 -18.69 6.01
N THR A 119 -8.52 -17.78 6.83
CA THR A 119 -9.80 -17.98 7.55
C THR A 119 -10.89 -17.01 7.12
N PHE A 120 -10.51 -15.84 6.61
CA PHE A 120 -11.42 -14.74 6.30
C PHE A 120 -11.50 -14.48 4.80
N ASP A 121 -12.68 -14.06 4.35
CA ASP A 121 -12.93 -13.69 2.95
C ASP A 121 -12.41 -12.30 2.60
N GLY A 122 -12.12 -11.47 3.60
CA GLY A 122 -11.58 -10.12 3.47
C GLY A 122 -11.06 -9.59 4.81
N ILE A 123 -10.15 -8.62 4.74
CA ILE A 123 -9.49 -8.04 5.91
C ILE A 123 -9.62 -6.51 5.85
N VAL A 124 -9.99 -5.88 6.95
CA VAL A 124 -10.01 -4.42 7.13
C VAL A 124 -9.04 -4.03 8.22
N ILE A 125 -8.25 -2.97 8.01
CA ILE A 125 -7.29 -2.48 8.99
C ILE A 125 -7.51 -0.98 9.19
N THR A 126 -7.94 -0.57 10.38
CA THR A 126 -7.96 0.85 10.73
C THR A 126 -6.56 1.31 11.03
N HIS A 127 -6.16 2.48 10.53
CA HIS A 127 -4.81 2.99 10.63
C HIS A 127 -4.78 4.53 10.68
N GLY A 128 -3.76 5.10 11.31
CA GLY A 128 -3.51 6.54 11.26
C GLY A 128 -2.95 6.96 9.89
N THR A 129 -3.29 8.16 9.43
CA THR A 129 -3.01 8.56 8.04
C THR A 129 -1.55 8.93 7.79
N ASP A 130 -0.76 9.26 8.82
CA ASP A 130 0.60 9.78 8.61
C ASP A 130 1.54 8.74 7.97
N THR A 131 1.43 7.47 8.38
CA THR A 131 2.28 6.37 7.88
C THR A 131 1.46 5.29 7.16
N LEU A 132 0.20 5.58 6.78
CA LEU A 132 -0.67 4.61 6.08
C LEU A 132 -0.06 4.12 4.77
N ALA A 133 0.52 5.04 3.98
CA ALA A 133 1.17 4.73 2.70
C ALA A 133 2.41 3.83 2.88
N GLU A 134 3.09 3.94 4.02
CA GLU A 134 4.24 3.12 4.37
C GLU A 134 3.81 1.71 4.78
N THR A 135 2.85 1.60 5.71
CA THR A 135 2.34 0.29 6.17
C THR A 135 1.70 -0.51 5.03
N THR A 136 0.91 0.14 4.18
CA THR A 136 0.29 -0.51 3.01
C THR A 136 1.33 -1.01 2.01
N PHE A 137 2.39 -0.24 1.75
CA PHE A 137 3.51 -0.67 0.92
C PHE A 137 4.28 -1.84 1.53
N PHE A 138 4.53 -1.83 2.85
CA PHE A 138 5.16 -2.93 3.56
C PHE A 138 4.34 -4.22 3.49
N ILE A 139 3.03 -4.15 3.77
CA ILE A 139 2.14 -5.31 3.70
C ILE A 139 2.04 -5.83 2.27
N GLU A 140 1.88 -4.95 1.27
CA GLU A 140 1.88 -5.39 -0.12
C GLU A 140 3.22 -6.06 -0.49
N SER A 141 4.35 -5.58 0.01
CA SER A 141 5.65 -6.17 -0.32
C SER A 141 5.95 -7.49 0.41
N THR A 142 5.26 -7.79 1.52
CA THR A 142 5.60 -8.93 2.40
C THR A 142 4.50 -9.99 2.46
N ILE A 143 3.30 -9.68 2.00
CA ILE A 143 2.15 -10.57 2.00
C ILE A 143 1.65 -10.80 0.58
N ASP A 144 1.54 -12.07 0.18
CA ASP A 144 0.71 -12.46 -0.95
C ASP A 144 -0.70 -12.76 -0.46
N SER A 145 -1.62 -11.84 -0.74
CA SER A 145 -3.00 -11.96 -0.30
C SER A 145 -3.82 -12.94 -1.16
N GLY A 146 -3.26 -13.46 -2.26
CA GLY A 146 -4.03 -14.26 -3.22
C GLY A 146 -5.24 -13.48 -3.71
N ASP A 147 -6.44 -14.04 -3.51
CA ASP A 147 -7.70 -13.39 -3.83
C ASP A 147 -8.31 -12.59 -2.68
N VAL A 148 -7.77 -12.68 -1.46
CA VAL A 148 -8.34 -12.01 -0.28
C VAL A 148 -8.04 -10.49 -0.36
N PRO A 149 -9.06 -9.62 -0.38
CA PRO A 149 -8.86 -8.18 -0.31
C PRO A 149 -8.39 -7.77 1.08
N ILE A 150 -7.35 -6.95 1.14
CA ILE A 150 -6.87 -6.30 2.38
C ILE A 150 -7.12 -4.81 2.23
N VAL A 151 -8.04 -4.25 3.01
CA VAL A 151 -8.47 -2.85 2.90
C VAL A 151 -7.99 -2.05 4.11
N PHE A 152 -7.07 -1.12 3.88
CA PHE A 152 -6.69 -0.13 4.88
C PHE A 152 -7.64 1.07 4.85
N VAL A 153 -7.89 1.61 6.03
CA VAL A 153 -8.79 2.76 6.21
C VAL A 153 -8.31 3.64 7.34
N GLY A 154 -8.53 4.95 7.20
CA GLY A 154 -8.25 5.94 8.23
C GLY A 154 -9.26 7.08 8.19
N SER A 155 -8.93 8.17 8.88
CA SER A 155 -9.69 9.41 8.79
C SER A 155 -8.76 10.62 8.96
N MET A 156 -9.17 11.75 8.40
CA MET A 156 -8.46 13.03 8.55
C MET A 156 -9.01 13.86 9.70
N ARG A 157 -10.25 13.58 10.16
CA ARG A 157 -10.85 14.21 11.34
C ARG A 157 -11.05 13.21 12.48
N PRO A 158 -10.88 13.63 13.75
CA PRO A 158 -11.15 12.78 14.90
C PRO A 158 -12.65 12.48 15.01
N SER A 159 -12.99 11.38 15.70
CA SER A 159 -14.36 10.86 15.76
C SER A 159 -15.37 11.82 16.40
N THR A 160 -14.92 12.75 17.24
CA THR A 160 -15.76 13.75 17.90
C THR A 160 -16.07 14.95 17.01
N SER A 161 -15.35 15.12 15.90
CA SER A 161 -15.47 16.30 15.06
C SER A 161 -16.80 16.34 14.30
N VAL A 162 -17.35 17.55 14.12
CA VAL A 162 -18.46 17.75 13.17
C VAL A 162 -18.00 17.31 11.78
N SER A 163 -18.82 16.50 11.12
CA SER A 163 -18.50 15.91 9.81
C SER A 163 -17.18 15.12 9.82
N ALA A 164 -16.99 14.29 10.86
CA ALA A 164 -15.94 13.27 10.88
C ALA A 164 -16.12 12.29 9.72
N ASP A 165 -15.05 11.99 9.01
CA ASP A 165 -15.01 11.11 7.83
C ASP A 165 -14.85 9.62 8.20
N GLY A 166 -14.39 9.34 9.42
CA GLY A 166 -14.10 7.98 9.90
C GLY A 166 -15.24 6.96 9.76
N PRO A 167 -16.48 7.24 10.23
CA PRO A 167 -17.56 6.27 10.15
C PRO A 167 -17.88 5.83 8.73
N MET A 168 -17.94 6.77 7.78
CA MET A 168 -18.24 6.47 6.39
C MET A 168 -17.07 5.75 5.71
N ASN A 169 -15.82 6.19 5.94
CA ASN A 169 -14.64 5.50 5.41
C ASN A 169 -14.59 4.03 5.91
N LEU A 170 -14.87 3.77 7.19
CA LEU A 170 -14.87 2.43 7.77
C LEU A 170 -15.98 1.55 7.19
N TYR A 171 -17.19 2.08 7.05
CA TYR A 171 -18.30 1.39 6.39
C TYR A 171 -17.92 0.97 4.96
N GLN A 172 -17.35 1.89 4.19
CA GLN A 172 -16.89 1.61 2.82
C GLN A 172 -15.82 0.53 2.80
N ALA A 173 -14.83 0.59 3.69
CA ALA A 173 -13.77 -0.40 3.76
C ALA A 173 -14.30 -1.81 4.04
N ILE A 174 -15.31 -1.93 4.91
CA ILE A 174 -16.00 -3.20 5.20
C ILE A 174 -16.74 -3.71 3.96
N CYS A 175 -17.50 -2.84 3.28
CA CYS A 175 -18.20 -3.22 2.05
C CYS A 175 -17.23 -3.66 0.94
N ILE A 176 -16.11 -2.95 0.78
CA ILE A 176 -15.06 -3.28 -0.20
C ILE A 176 -14.44 -4.63 0.15
N ALA A 177 -14.12 -4.89 1.42
CA ALA A 177 -13.56 -6.18 1.84
C ALA A 177 -14.55 -7.35 1.66
N ALA A 178 -15.86 -7.08 1.77
CA ALA A 178 -16.92 -8.07 1.55
C ALA A 178 -17.25 -8.33 0.07
N ASP A 179 -16.90 -7.40 -0.81
CA ASP A 179 -17.26 -7.48 -2.22
C ASP A 179 -16.37 -8.46 -3.01
N ARG A 180 -17.00 -9.27 -3.87
CA ARG A 180 -16.30 -10.26 -4.67
C ARG A 180 -15.45 -9.65 -5.79
N GLN A 181 -15.82 -8.48 -6.29
CA GLN A 181 -15.05 -7.78 -7.34
C GLN A 181 -13.78 -7.15 -6.78
N SER A 182 -13.67 -6.99 -5.46
CA SER A 182 -12.45 -6.57 -4.77
C SER A 182 -11.36 -7.65 -4.71
N ARG A 183 -11.74 -8.92 -4.98
CA ARG A 183 -10.80 -10.05 -4.94
C ARG A 183 -9.70 -9.91 -5.99
N GLY A 184 -8.49 -10.36 -5.63
CA GLY A 184 -7.35 -10.36 -6.55
C GLY A 184 -6.75 -8.97 -6.82
N ARG A 185 -7.07 -7.96 -6.01
CA ARG A 185 -6.57 -6.57 -6.15
C ARG A 185 -5.45 -6.18 -5.18
N GLY A 186 -4.96 -7.14 -4.38
CA GLY A 186 -3.91 -6.91 -3.38
C GLY A 186 -4.39 -6.05 -2.21
N VAL A 187 -3.51 -5.17 -1.73
CA VAL A 187 -3.80 -4.18 -0.70
C VAL A 187 -4.50 -2.97 -1.31
N LEU A 188 -5.67 -2.66 -0.77
CA LEU A 188 -6.51 -1.52 -1.11
C LEU A 188 -6.50 -0.49 0.01
N VAL A 189 -6.79 0.76 -0.34
CA VAL A 189 -7.07 1.84 0.61
C VAL A 189 -8.38 2.50 0.25
N SER A 190 -9.27 2.62 1.24
CA SER A 190 -10.56 3.29 1.11
C SER A 190 -10.57 4.58 1.92
N LEU A 191 -10.56 5.73 1.24
CA LEU A 191 -10.61 7.05 1.84
C LEU A 191 -11.33 8.01 0.91
N ASN A 192 -12.19 8.88 1.46
CA ASN A 192 -12.82 9.97 0.71
C ASN A 192 -13.55 9.47 -0.55
N ASP A 193 -14.36 8.41 -0.40
CA ASP A 193 -15.13 7.74 -1.45
C ASP A 193 -14.31 7.09 -2.57
N GLN A 194 -12.99 7.00 -2.40
CA GLN A 194 -12.06 6.52 -3.43
C GLN A 194 -11.36 5.23 -2.99
N ILE A 195 -11.16 4.34 -3.97
CA ILE A 195 -10.46 3.06 -3.80
C ILE A 195 -9.14 3.14 -4.54
N SER A 196 -8.03 2.94 -3.83
CA SER A 196 -6.68 3.03 -4.41
C SER A 196 -5.85 1.80 -4.08
N ALA A 197 -4.82 1.53 -4.90
CA ALA A 197 -3.83 0.51 -4.60
C ALA A 197 -2.89 1.01 -3.48
N GLY A 198 -2.78 0.25 -2.40
CA GLY A 198 -1.91 0.57 -1.26
C GLY A 198 -0.45 0.72 -1.65
N TYR A 199 0.01 -0.02 -2.67
CA TYR A 199 1.36 0.10 -3.20
C TYR A 199 1.69 1.50 -3.72
N TYR A 200 0.74 2.18 -4.36
CA TYR A 200 1.00 3.45 -5.07
C TYR A 200 0.56 4.69 -4.28
N ILE A 201 -0.43 4.56 -3.40
CA ILE A 201 -1.01 5.71 -2.70
C ILE A 201 0.02 6.43 -1.81
N THR A 202 -0.05 7.75 -1.75
CA THR A 202 0.78 8.61 -0.88
C THR A 202 -0.05 9.74 -0.31
N LYS A 203 0.22 10.15 0.94
CA LYS A 203 -0.41 11.33 1.55
C LYS A 203 0.24 12.60 0.99
N THR A 204 -0.51 13.39 0.26
CA THR A 204 -0.06 14.63 -0.41
C THR A 204 -0.53 15.91 0.29
N ASN A 205 -1.49 15.82 1.21
CA ASN A 205 -1.94 16.94 2.02
C ASN A 205 -1.98 16.56 3.50
N ALA A 206 -1.53 17.47 4.37
CA ALA A 206 -1.48 17.22 5.81
C ALA A 206 -2.86 17.33 6.50
N ASN A 207 -3.85 17.98 5.89
CA ASN A 207 -5.05 18.44 6.59
C ASN A 207 -6.39 18.20 5.86
N THR A 208 -6.43 18.25 4.54
CA THR A 208 -7.69 18.10 3.77
C THR A 208 -8.26 16.70 3.87
N LEU A 209 -9.56 16.52 3.61
CA LEU A 209 -10.16 15.17 3.51
C LEU A 209 -9.61 14.43 2.28
N ASP A 210 -9.47 15.16 1.16
CA ASP A 210 -8.76 14.70 -0.04
C ASP A 210 -7.25 14.84 0.17
N SER A 211 -6.68 13.99 1.04
CA SER A 211 -5.28 14.08 1.48
C SER A 211 -4.35 13.09 0.83
N PHE A 212 -4.89 12.06 0.18
CA PHE A 212 -4.10 11.04 -0.48
C PHE A 212 -4.24 11.16 -1.98
N ASN A 213 -3.17 10.85 -2.69
CA ASN A 213 -3.13 10.80 -4.14
C ASN A 213 -2.49 9.50 -4.61
N VAL A 214 -2.97 8.98 -5.73
CA VAL A 214 -2.34 7.89 -6.48
C VAL A 214 -2.18 8.34 -7.92
N ARG A 215 -0.94 8.65 -8.33
CA ARG A 215 -0.71 9.15 -9.69
C ARG A 215 -1.00 8.12 -10.78
N GLN A 216 -0.88 6.84 -10.46
CA GLN A 216 -1.24 5.73 -11.36
C GLN A 216 -2.76 5.62 -11.58
N GLY A 217 -3.56 6.39 -10.84
CA GLY A 217 -5.01 6.38 -10.90
C GLY A 217 -5.64 5.58 -9.77
N TYR A 218 -6.82 6.02 -9.33
CA TYR A 218 -7.66 5.25 -8.42
C TYR A 218 -8.23 4.03 -9.14
N LEU A 219 -8.39 2.93 -8.41
CA LEU A 219 -8.93 1.68 -8.95
C LEU A 219 -10.45 1.75 -9.12
N GLY A 220 -11.11 2.60 -8.33
CA GLY A 220 -12.54 2.77 -8.34
C GLY A 220 -13.01 3.79 -7.31
N ASN A 221 -14.33 3.88 -7.15
CA ASN A 221 -14.97 4.68 -6.12
C ASN A 221 -16.10 3.90 -5.43
N PHE A 222 -16.58 4.47 -4.34
CA PHE A 222 -17.74 4.01 -3.60
C PHE A 222 -18.81 5.10 -3.62
N VAL A 223 -19.98 4.82 -4.19
CA VAL A 223 -21.08 5.77 -4.29
C VAL A 223 -22.39 5.06 -4.00
N ASN A 224 -23.18 5.57 -3.06
CA ASN A 224 -24.52 5.04 -2.76
C ASN A 224 -24.56 3.51 -2.49
N ASN A 225 -23.62 3.00 -1.69
CA ASN A 225 -23.47 1.56 -1.39
C ASN A 225 -23.06 0.69 -2.59
N GLU A 226 -22.66 1.30 -3.70
CA GLU A 226 -22.14 0.62 -4.88
C GLU A 226 -20.64 0.86 -5.01
N ILE A 227 -19.94 -0.21 -5.38
CA ILE A 227 -18.50 -0.18 -5.68
C ILE A 227 -18.37 -0.20 -7.19
N HIS A 228 -17.75 0.84 -7.75
CA HIS A 228 -17.46 0.89 -9.18
C HIS A 228 -15.95 0.85 -9.40
N TYR A 229 -15.46 -0.28 -9.91
CA TYR A 229 -14.08 -0.41 -10.36
C TYR A 229 -13.94 0.05 -11.80
N TYR A 230 -12.91 0.84 -12.09
CA TYR A 230 -12.60 1.32 -13.44
C TYR A 230 -11.78 0.31 -14.25
N TYR A 231 -11.15 -0.64 -13.57
CA TYR A 231 -10.25 -1.62 -14.18
C TYR A 231 -10.59 -3.04 -13.70
N PRO A 232 -10.29 -4.08 -14.52
CA PRO A 232 -10.29 -5.46 -14.07
C PRO A 232 -9.43 -5.66 -12.82
N PRO A 233 -9.64 -6.74 -12.04
CA PRO A 233 -8.78 -7.06 -10.92
C PRO A 233 -7.31 -7.10 -11.34
N VAL A 234 -6.51 -6.26 -10.70
CA VAL A 234 -5.09 -6.11 -11.01
C VAL A 234 -4.31 -5.84 -9.73
N LYS A 235 -3.16 -6.49 -9.62
CA LYS A 235 -2.17 -6.23 -8.58
C LYS A 235 -1.05 -5.36 -9.17
N PRO A 236 -0.30 -4.62 -8.34
CA PRO A 236 0.91 -3.92 -8.81
C PRO A 236 1.81 -4.87 -9.59
N MET A 237 2.06 -4.58 -10.87
CA MET A 237 2.80 -5.50 -11.74
C MET A 237 4.23 -5.75 -11.28
N VAL A 238 4.82 -4.77 -10.58
CA VAL A 238 6.23 -4.82 -10.21
C VAL A 238 6.46 -4.58 -8.72
N CYS A 239 5.84 -5.47 -7.94
CA CYS A 239 6.06 -5.61 -6.51
C CYS A 239 6.86 -6.90 -6.25
N HIS A 240 8.11 -6.77 -5.79
CA HIS A 240 8.86 -7.92 -5.28
C HIS A 240 8.20 -8.40 -3.98
N LYS A 241 7.88 -9.70 -3.90
CA LYS A 241 7.24 -10.31 -2.74
C LYS A 241 8.29 -10.96 -1.84
N PHE A 242 8.63 -10.29 -0.76
CA PHE A 242 9.54 -10.78 0.27
C PHE A 242 8.87 -11.88 1.08
N LYS A 243 9.61 -12.94 1.36
CA LYS A 243 9.13 -14.07 2.17
C LYS A 243 9.81 -14.00 3.52
N LEU A 244 9.27 -13.16 4.39
CA LEU A 244 9.77 -13.01 5.75
C LEU A 244 9.60 -14.34 6.49
N GLN A 245 10.69 -15.12 6.60
CA GLN A 245 10.75 -16.41 7.30
C GLN A 245 10.72 -16.18 8.82
N LEU A 246 9.61 -15.63 9.31
CA LEU A 246 9.42 -15.21 10.69
C LEU A 246 8.60 -16.25 11.46
N ASN A 247 8.93 -16.42 12.73
CA ASN A 247 8.04 -17.10 13.65
C ASN A 247 6.85 -16.16 13.95
N LEU A 248 5.64 -16.58 13.59
CA LEU A 248 4.42 -15.79 13.78
C LEU A 248 3.91 -15.79 15.23
N ASP A 249 4.59 -16.46 16.16
CA ASP A 249 4.34 -16.30 17.59
C ASP A 249 4.53 -14.82 17.97
N LYS A 250 3.44 -14.20 18.43
CA LYS A 250 3.37 -12.77 18.74
C LYS A 250 4.46 -12.32 19.74
N SER A 251 4.92 -13.21 20.62
CA SER A 251 5.97 -12.89 21.61
C SER A 251 7.38 -12.88 21.01
N LEU A 252 7.62 -13.71 20.00
CA LEU A 252 8.91 -13.88 19.35
C LEU A 252 9.06 -12.93 18.17
N ILE A 253 7.97 -12.67 17.43
CA ILE A 253 8.03 -11.81 16.25
C ILE A 253 8.50 -10.39 16.61
N SER A 254 8.10 -9.88 17.77
CA SER A 254 8.52 -8.55 18.26
C SER A 254 10.01 -8.43 18.59
N GLN A 255 10.75 -9.55 18.66
CA GLN A 255 12.20 -9.57 18.88
C GLN A 255 12.99 -9.56 17.56
N THR A 256 12.30 -9.62 16.42
CA THR A 256 12.93 -9.49 15.09
C THR A 256 13.44 -8.07 14.92
N THR A 257 14.73 -7.93 14.63
CA THR A 257 15.37 -6.64 14.35
C THR A 257 15.57 -6.49 12.85
N PHE A 258 15.11 -5.39 12.26
CA PHE A 258 15.43 -5.06 10.88
C PHE A 258 16.74 -4.25 10.80
N PRO A 259 17.46 -4.33 9.66
CA PRO A 259 18.57 -3.43 9.37
C PRO A 259 18.10 -1.97 9.41
N THR A 260 18.88 -1.12 10.06
CA THR A 260 18.67 0.32 10.14
C THR A 260 18.89 0.95 8.78
N VAL A 261 17.84 1.60 8.27
CA VAL A 261 17.89 2.41 7.05
C VAL A 261 17.41 3.83 7.34
N HIS A 262 18.27 4.80 7.07
CA HIS A 262 17.97 6.23 7.28
C HIS A 262 17.62 6.94 5.98
N ILE A 263 16.77 7.97 6.08
CA ILE A 263 16.46 8.88 4.98
C ILE A 263 17.15 10.21 5.25
N VAL A 264 17.98 10.67 4.31
CA VAL A 264 18.62 11.99 4.35
C VAL A 264 17.95 12.90 3.34
N TYR A 265 17.48 14.07 3.80
CA TYR A 265 16.79 15.03 2.95
C TYR A 265 17.76 16.03 2.34
N ALA A 266 17.92 16.02 1.01
CA ALA A 266 18.81 16.97 0.34
C ALA A 266 18.19 18.38 0.32
N HIS A 267 19.05 19.38 0.51
CA HIS A 267 18.70 20.79 0.41
C HIS A 267 19.87 21.60 -0.15
N GLN A 268 19.67 22.89 -0.40
CA GLN A 268 20.76 23.78 -0.80
C GLN A 268 21.82 23.78 0.29
N SER A 269 23.10 23.64 -0.11
CA SER A 269 24.23 23.56 0.81
C SER A 269 24.25 22.32 1.73
N ILE A 270 23.63 21.20 1.31
CA ILE A 270 23.90 19.90 1.94
C ILE A 270 25.40 19.60 1.90
N SER A 271 25.97 19.18 3.02
CA SER A 271 27.40 18.94 3.15
C SER A 271 27.73 17.44 3.21
N PRO A 272 28.93 17.03 2.74
CA PRO A 272 29.36 15.63 2.77
C PRO A 272 29.52 15.09 4.20
N GLU A 273 29.75 15.95 5.20
CA GLU A 273 29.89 15.56 6.62
C GLU A 273 28.61 14.94 7.17
N LEU A 274 27.42 15.43 6.74
CA LEU A 274 26.14 14.83 7.13
C LEU A 274 26.00 13.41 6.58
N ILE A 275 26.41 13.19 5.33
CA ILE A 275 26.36 11.88 4.67
C ILE A 275 27.28 10.89 5.38
N GLU A 276 28.51 11.32 5.70
CA GLU A 276 29.47 10.52 6.44
C GLU A 276 28.96 10.14 7.83
N LEU A 277 28.44 11.11 8.59
CA LEU A 277 27.90 10.88 9.92
C LEU A 277 26.77 9.85 9.90
N VAL A 278 25.80 10.00 8.98
CA VAL A 278 24.67 9.07 8.88
C VAL A 278 25.14 7.67 8.48
N SER A 279 26.10 7.56 7.55
CA SER A 279 26.60 6.27 7.08
C SER A 279 27.29 5.42 8.16
N GLN A 280 27.72 6.02 9.27
CA GLN A 280 28.32 5.33 10.41
C GLN A 280 27.28 4.68 11.33
N HIS A 281 25.99 4.99 11.15
CA HIS A 281 24.90 4.58 12.05
C HIS A 281 23.78 3.79 11.34
N CYS A 282 23.97 3.35 10.10
CA CYS A 282 23.00 2.54 9.38
C CYS A 282 23.64 1.48 8.48
N GLU A 283 22.88 0.44 8.17
CA GLU A 283 23.26 -0.59 7.19
C GLU A 283 22.86 -0.22 5.76
N GLY A 284 22.02 0.81 5.59
CA GLY A 284 21.64 1.37 4.30
C GLY A 284 21.13 2.79 4.41
N MET A 285 21.17 3.53 3.31
CA MET A 285 20.75 4.94 3.29
C MET A 285 19.90 5.24 2.07
N VAL A 286 18.85 6.05 2.25
CA VAL A 286 18.09 6.65 1.17
C VAL A 286 18.36 8.15 1.19
N ILE A 287 18.68 8.73 0.04
CA ILE A 287 18.83 10.19 -0.08
C ILE A 287 17.64 10.71 -0.88
N ALA A 288 16.83 11.59 -0.28
CA ALA A 288 15.82 12.35 -0.99
C ALA A 288 16.51 13.50 -1.75
N THR A 289 17.03 13.17 -2.94
CA THR A 289 17.85 14.07 -3.75
C THR A 289 17.06 15.23 -4.37
N LEU A 290 17.78 16.18 -4.97
CA LEU A 290 17.19 17.28 -5.72
C LEU A 290 16.76 16.80 -7.11
N GLY A 291 15.59 17.25 -7.59
CA GLY A 291 15.12 16.95 -8.94
C GLY A 291 15.11 15.44 -9.24
N ALA A 292 15.78 15.06 -10.32
CA ALA A 292 15.87 13.68 -10.79
C ALA A 292 17.20 12.99 -10.42
N GLY A 293 17.69 13.18 -9.19
CA GLY A 293 18.88 12.46 -8.70
C GLY A 293 20.08 13.36 -8.39
N SER A 294 19.90 14.68 -8.37
CA SER A 294 21.02 15.62 -8.30
C SER A 294 21.47 15.91 -6.87
N LEU A 295 22.78 15.92 -6.68
CA LEU A 295 23.49 16.39 -5.49
C LEU A 295 24.75 17.16 -5.93
N PRO A 296 25.34 18.02 -5.07
CA PRO A 296 26.64 18.63 -5.34
C PRO A 296 27.72 17.57 -5.58
N ALA A 297 28.68 17.84 -6.47
CA ALA A 297 29.74 16.89 -6.85
C ALA A 297 30.51 16.35 -5.64
N ILE A 298 30.87 17.22 -4.68
CA ILE A 298 31.57 16.82 -3.45
C ILE A 298 30.77 15.83 -2.58
N VAL A 299 29.44 15.90 -2.62
CA VAL A 299 28.55 14.97 -1.91
C VAL A 299 28.46 13.64 -2.68
N ASN A 300 28.35 13.69 -4.01
CA ASN A 300 28.39 12.49 -4.85
C ASN A 300 29.69 11.71 -4.67
N ASP A 301 30.83 12.41 -4.63
CA ASP A 301 32.15 11.81 -4.41
C ASP A 301 32.19 11.08 -3.06
N LYS A 302 31.70 11.70 -1.98
CA LYS A 302 31.58 11.05 -0.66
C LYS A 302 30.66 9.82 -0.69
N VAL A 303 29.51 9.90 -1.34
CA VAL A 303 28.57 8.77 -1.44
C VAL A 303 29.19 7.58 -2.19
N LEU A 304 29.94 7.83 -3.27
CA LEU A 304 30.60 6.79 -4.07
C LEU A 304 31.66 6.01 -3.28
N GLU A 305 32.15 6.56 -2.18
CA GLU A 305 33.12 5.94 -1.29
C GLU A 305 32.48 5.05 -0.21
N LEU A 306 31.17 5.16 0.02
CA LEU A 306 30.49 4.47 1.11
C LEU A 306 30.40 2.95 0.89
N PRO A 307 30.65 2.14 1.93
CA PRO A 307 30.59 0.68 1.84
C PRO A 307 29.16 0.13 1.92
N ILE A 308 28.18 0.96 2.28
CA ILE A 308 26.77 0.58 2.41
C ILE A 308 25.98 0.89 1.13
N PRO A 309 24.87 0.18 0.85
CA PRO A 309 23.96 0.54 -0.23
C PRO A 309 23.30 1.91 0.00
N VAL A 310 23.30 2.74 -1.04
CA VAL A 310 22.70 4.07 -1.03
C VAL A 310 21.69 4.20 -2.16
N VAL A 311 20.42 4.39 -1.82
CA VAL A 311 19.35 4.60 -2.78
C VAL A 311 19.15 6.09 -3.03
N TYR A 312 19.26 6.51 -4.29
CA TYR A 312 18.90 7.86 -4.71
C TYR A 312 17.40 7.86 -4.96
N SER A 313 16.68 8.57 -4.11
CA SER A 313 15.26 8.88 -4.29
C SER A 313 15.08 10.37 -4.52
N LYS A 314 13.84 10.84 -4.60
CA LYS A 314 13.46 12.22 -4.91
C LYS A 314 12.75 12.85 -3.72
N ARG A 315 13.08 14.09 -3.43
CA ARG A 315 12.25 14.90 -2.51
C ARG A 315 11.05 15.56 -3.18
N SER A 316 11.04 15.60 -4.52
CA SER A 316 9.90 16.10 -5.29
C SER A 316 8.69 15.19 -5.07
N MET A 317 7.50 15.79 -5.07
CA MET A 317 6.23 15.06 -4.92
C MET A 317 6.07 13.91 -5.92
N ASP A 318 6.61 14.08 -7.13
CA ASP A 318 6.63 13.03 -8.14
C ASP A 318 7.81 13.15 -9.12
N GLY A 319 7.95 12.16 -10.00
CA GLY A 319 9.02 11.97 -10.97
C GLY A 319 9.73 10.64 -10.75
N MET A 320 10.75 10.34 -11.54
CA MET A 320 11.61 9.18 -11.31
C MET A 320 13.07 9.58 -11.15
N ILE A 321 13.83 8.75 -10.46
CA ILE A 321 15.30 8.78 -10.50
C ILE A 321 15.74 7.77 -11.57
N PRO A 322 16.25 8.22 -12.74
CA PRO A 322 16.76 7.31 -13.76
C PRO A 322 18.19 6.87 -13.43
N LYS A 323 18.54 5.63 -13.77
CA LYS A 323 19.93 5.10 -13.69
C LYS A 323 20.97 6.01 -14.33
N ALA A 324 20.60 6.65 -15.44
CA ALA A 324 21.48 7.54 -16.20
C ALA A 324 21.97 8.75 -15.39
N ASN A 325 21.21 9.16 -14.35
CA ASN A 325 21.55 10.30 -13.50
C ASN A 325 22.34 9.90 -12.25
N LEU A 326 22.55 8.61 -11.99
CA LEU A 326 23.38 8.18 -10.87
C LEU A 326 24.83 8.63 -11.10
N PRO A 327 25.52 9.11 -10.05
CA PRO A 327 26.93 9.43 -10.17
C PRO A 327 27.71 8.14 -10.43
N LYS A 328 28.73 8.22 -11.28
CA LYS A 328 29.56 7.09 -11.68
C LYS A 328 30.97 7.27 -11.12
N PRO A 329 31.58 6.21 -10.56
CA PRO A 329 32.98 6.27 -10.14
C PRO A 329 33.89 6.49 -11.36
N LYS A 330 35.00 7.21 -11.17
CA LYS A 330 35.98 7.46 -12.23
C LYS A 330 36.89 6.25 -12.51
N SER A 331 37.07 5.36 -11.54
CA SER A 331 38.08 4.29 -11.59
C SER A 331 37.65 2.94 -11.02
N LYS A 332 36.47 2.84 -10.37
CA LYS A 332 35.95 1.58 -9.81
C LYS A 332 34.92 0.98 -10.75
N GLU A 333 34.96 -0.34 -10.96
CA GLU A 333 33.92 -1.04 -11.72
C GLU A 333 32.64 -1.22 -10.89
N SER A 334 32.75 -1.35 -9.57
CA SER A 334 31.61 -1.48 -8.66
C SER A 334 31.43 -0.26 -7.76
N PHE A 335 30.17 0.09 -7.51
CA PHE A 335 29.73 1.14 -6.59
C PHE A 335 28.45 0.66 -5.89
N ASN A 336 28.00 1.34 -4.83
CA ASN A 336 26.86 0.89 -4.00
C ASN A 336 25.58 1.70 -4.19
N ILE A 337 25.51 2.46 -5.28
CA ILE A 337 24.40 3.38 -5.54
C ILE A 337 23.33 2.69 -6.39
N ILE A 338 22.07 2.90 -6.00
CA ILE A 338 20.86 2.34 -6.60
C ILE A 338 19.90 3.51 -6.91
N ALA A 339 19.20 3.48 -8.04
CA ALA A 339 18.15 4.47 -8.31
C ALA A 339 16.81 3.95 -7.77
N SER A 340 15.99 4.83 -7.20
CA SER A 340 14.69 4.42 -6.64
C SER A 340 13.58 4.28 -7.69
N GLY A 341 13.85 4.60 -8.96
CA GLY A 341 12.81 4.74 -9.97
C GLY A 341 11.72 5.71 -9.52
N TYR A 342 10.46 5.26 -9.54
CA TYR A 342 9.30 6.05 -9.12
C TYR A 342 9.04 6.03 -7.61
N LEU A 343 9.73 5.21 -6.82
CA LEU A 343 9.52 5.23 -5.37
C LEU A 343 9.96 6.55 -4.78
N ASN A 344 9.20 7.01 -3.80
CA ASN A 344 9.55 8.12 -2.93
C ASN A 344 10.46 7.63 -1.78
N PRO A 345 11.03 8.52 -0.97
CA PRO A 345 12.05 8.15 0.00
C PRO A 345 11.57 7.14 1.05
N GLU A 346 10.33 7.28 1.53
CA GLU A 346 9.74 6.42 2.55
C GLU A 346 9.54 4.97 2.04
N LYS A 347 8.98 4.79 0.84
CA LYS A 347 8.82 3.46 0.23
C LYS A 347 10.17 2.86 -0.16
N SER A 348 11.11 3.69 -0.61
CA SER A 348 12.49 3.28 -0.91
C SER A 348 13.20 2.76 0.34
N ARG A 349 12.97 3.40 1.50
CA ARG A 349 13.55 2.99 2.79
C ARG A 349 13.03 1.63 3.21
N ILE A 350 11.72 1.40 3.08
CA ILE A 350 11.11 0.09 3.37
C ILE A 350 11.65 -0.98 2.43
N LEU A 351 11.71 -0.72 1.12
CA LEU A 351 12.18 -1.70 0.15
C LEU A 351 13.65 -2.08 0.37
N LEU A 352 14.52 -1.08 0.60
CA LEU A 352 15.92 -1.32 0.92
C LEU A 352 16.07 -2.10 2.23
N GLN A 353 15.31 -1.73 3.26
CA GLN A 353 15.32 -2.44 4.55
C GLN A 353 14.93 -3.91 4.40
N LEU A 354 13.92 -4.22 3.58
CA LEU A 354 13.50 -5.59 3.29
C LEU A 354 14.58 -6.38 2.54
N CYS A 355 15.24 -5.78 1.54
CA CYS A 355 16.33 -6.45 0.84
C CYS A 355 17.52 -6.74 1.76
N LEU A 356 17.89 -5.77 2.60
CA LEU A 356 18.95 -5.95 3.60
C LEU A 356 18.58 -7.03 4.63
N PHE A 357 17.30 -7.10 5.02
CA PHE A 357 16.81 -8.12 5.95
C PHE A 357 16.96 -9.53 5.38
N GLU A 358 16.68 -9.72 4.08
CA GLU A 358 16.94 -10.98 3.37
C GLU A 358 18.41 -11.18 2.96
N LYS A 359 19.31 -10.26 3.35
CA LYS A 359 20.76 -10.31 3.10
C LYS A 359 21.13 -10.29 1.62
N PHE A 360 20.36 -9.58 0.80
CA PHE A 360 20.65 -9.40 -0.62
C PHE A 360 21.96 -8.65 -0.82
N THR A 361 22.71 -9.05 -1.84
CA THR A 361 23.86 -8.32 -2.40
C THR A 361 23.41 -7.00 -3.03
N VAL A 362 24.35 -6.08 -3.30
CA VAL A 362 24.03 -4.80 -3.94
C VAL A 362 23.45 -5.02 -5.35
N GLU A 363 23.92 -6.03 -6.07
CA GLU A 363 23.41 -6.45 -7.36
C GLU A 363 21.95 -6.93 -7.26
N GLU A 364 21.63 -7.82 -6.31
CA GLU A 364 20.26 -8.28 -6.08
C GLU A 364 19.33 -7.13 -5.65
N ILE A 365 19.83 -6.20 -4.82
CA ILE A 365 19.09 -4.98 -4.45
C ILE A 365 18.78 -4.16 -5.71
N ARG A 366 19.75 -3.95 -6.60
CA ARG A 366 19.51 -3.26 -7.88
C ARG A 366 18.48 -3.97 -8.72
N ASP A 367 18.50 -5.30 -8.79
CA ASP A 367 17.53 -6.05 -9.56
C ASP A 367 16.11 -5.85 -9.02
N VAL A 368 15.95 -5.88 -7.69
CA VAL A 368 14.67 -5.56 -7.03
C VAL A 368 14.20 -4.14 -7.39
N PHE A 369 15.06 -3.13 -7.25
CA PHE A 369 14.73 -1.74 -7.57
C PHE A 369 14.49 -1.51 -9.07
N SER A 370 15.12 -2.31 -9.94
CA SER A 370 14.90 -2.26 -11.39
C SER A 370 13.50 -2.68 -11.77
N GLY A 371 12.94 -3.62 -11.00
CA GLY A 371 11.53 -3.98 -11.07
C GLY A 371 10.64 -2.77 -10.80
N VAL A 372 10.98 -1.88 -9.87
CA VAL A 372 10.13 -0.74 -9.52
C VAL A 372 10.24 0.44 -10.50
N TYR A 373 10.13 0.11 -11.79
CA TYR A 373 10.11 0.99 -12.95
C TYR A 373 11.46 1.67 -13.23
N GLY A 374 12.52 0.87 -13.30
CA GLY A 374 13.81 1.26 -13.92
C GLY A 374 14.88 1.80 -12.97
N GLY A 375 14.78 1.50 -11.67
CA GLY A 375 15.82 1.77 -10.66
C GLY A 375 17.10 0.98 -10.85
#